data_AF-A0A0F9H4D8-F1
#
_entry.id   AF-A0A0F9H4D8-F1
#
_cell.length_a   1.000
_cell.length_b   1.000
_cell.length_c   1.000
_cell.angle_alpha   90.00
_cell.angle_beta   90.00
_cell.angle_gamma   90.00
#
_symmetry.space_group_name_H-M   'P 1'
#
loop_
_entity.id
_entity.type
_entity.pdbx_description
1 polymer ?
#
loop_
_entity_poly.entity_id
_entity_poly.type
_entity_poly.pdbx_seq_one_letter_code
_entity_poly.pdbx_strand_id
1 'polypeptide(L)' 'RYPLRRDWESIKEGVMYDAIKAKFTQHEDLREILLSTGDAKIIENSPIDKYWGCGKKGTGKNRLGVLLMRLRNELRE' A
#
# COMPACT_ATOMS: atom_id res chain seq x y z
N ARG A 1 26.09 7.02 -1.34
CA ARG A 1 24.77 6.43 -1.63
C ARG A 1 24.93 4.92 -1.53
N TYR A 2 24.23 4.25 -0.61
CA TYR A 2 24.37 2.81 -0.46
C TYR A 2 23.71 2.07 -1.63
N PRO A 3 24.29 0.96 -2.12
CA PRO A 3 23.67 0.16 -3.16
C PRO A 3 22.38 -0.48 -2.64
N LEU A 4 21.38 -0.59 -3.51
CA LEU A 4 20.17 -1.36 -3.19
C LEU A 4 20.52 -2.84 -3.03
N ARG A 5 19.75 -3.53 -2.19
CA ARG A 5 19.78 -4.99 -2.10
C ARG A 5 19.51 -5.59 -3.49
N ARG A 6 20.24 -6.65 -3.86
CA ARG A 6 20.23 -7.21 -5.24
C ARG A 6 18.84 -7.64 -5.73
N ASP A 7 18.00 -8.09 -4.82
CA ASP A 7 16.63 -8.58 -5.06
C ASP A 7 15.55 -7.52 -4.77
N TRP A 8 15.93 -6.26 -4.50
CA TRP A 8 15.01 -5.23 -4.01
C TRP A 8 13.75 -5.08 -4.87
N GLU A 9 13.89 -5.07 -6.19
CA GLU A 9 12.75 -4.93 -7.11
C GLU A 9 11.72 -6.06 -6.98
N SER A 10 12.16 -7.25 -6.58
CA SER A 10 11.28 -8.41 -6.37
C SER A 10 10.67 -8.46 -4.97
N ILE A 11 11.36 -7.94 -3.95
CA ILE A 11 10.91 -8.09 -2.54
C ILE A 11 10.19 -6.85 -1.99
N LYS A 12 10.36 -5.67 -2.60
CA LYS A 12 9.88 -4.39 -2.05
C LYS A 12 8.38 -4.37 -1.74
N GLU A 13 7.56 -5.09 -2.50
CA GLU A 13 6.13 -5.19 -2.24
C GLU A 13 5.81 -6.08 -1.04
N GLY A 14 6.53 -7.19 -0.85
CA GLY A 14 6.40 -8.02 0.34
C GLY A 14 6.78 -7.25 1.59
N VAL A 15 7.94 -6.57 1.56
CA VAL A 15 8.40 -5.72 2.67
C VAL A 15 7.39 -4.61 2.98
N MET A 16 6.85 -3.95 1.96
CA MET A 16 5.82 -2.92 2.14
C MET A 16 4.53 -3.51 2.72
N TYR A 17 4.13 -4.70 2.25
CA TYR A 17 2.94 -5.39 2.75
C TYR A 17 3.07 -5.73 4.24
N ASP A 18 4.23 -6.24 4.66
CA ASP A 18 4.49 -6.56 6.06
C ASP A 18 4.39 -5.31 6.94
N ALA A 19 4.92 -4.17 6.47
CA ALA A 19 4.83 -2.89 7.17
C ALA A 19 3.38 -2.37 7.26
N ILE A 20 2.62 -2.44 6.15
CA ILE A 20 1.19 -2.06 6.14
C ILE A 20 0.42 -2.96 7.09
N LYS A 21 0.60 -4.28 7.01
CA LYS A 21 -0.06 -5.24 7.89
C LYS A 21 0.22 -4.93 9.34
N ALA A 22 1.49 -4.80 9.73
CA ALA A 22 1.87 -4.43 11.09
C ALA A 22 1.18 -3.13 11.54
N LYS A 23 1.21 -2.07 10.72
CA LYS A 23 0.58 -0.78 11.03
C LYS A 23 -0.92 -0.90 11.28
N PHE A 24 -1.66 -1.65 10.47
CA PHE A 24 -3.11 -1.75 10.60
C PHE A 24 -3.56 -2.86 11.57
N THR A 25 -2.69 -3.78 11.98
CA THR A 25 -3.01 -4.77 13.03
C THR A 25 -2.60 -4.33 14.42
N GLN A 26 -1.66 -3.38 14.55
CA GLN A 26 -1.21 -2.83 15.84
C GLN A 26 -2.07 -1.65 16.31
N HIS A 27 -2.84 -1.03 15.41
CA HIS A 27 -3.61 0.18 15.66
C HIS A 27 -5.07 -0.02 15.22
N GLU A 28 -5.95 -0.31 16.17
CA GLU A 28 -7.37 -0.63 15.90
C GLU A 28 -8.12 0.55 15.25
N ASP A 29 -7.81 1.78 15.65
CA ASP A 29 -8.37 3.00 15.04
C ASP A 29 -8.05 3.09 13.54
N LEU A 30 -6.81 2.76 13.16
CA LEU A 30 -6.40 2.74 11.76
C LEU A 30 -7.05 1.57 11.00
N ARG A 31 -7.20 0.42 11.67
CA ARG A 31 -7.91 -0.75 11.12
C ARG A 31 -9.35 -0.40 10.77
N GLU A 32 -10.06 0.23 11.70
CA GLU A 32 -11.44 0.68 11.50
C GLU A 32 -11.53 1.69 10.35
N ILE A 33 -10.60 2.64 10.26
CA ILE A 33 -10.51 3.58 9.12
C ILE A 33 -10.35 2.80 7.80
N LEU A 34 -9.45 1.82 7.74
CA LEU A 34 -9.24 1.03 6.52
C LEU A 34 -10.50 0.23 6.13
N LEU A 35 -11.16 -0.41 7.10
CA LEU A 35 -12.38 -1.18 6.87
C LEU A 35 -13.56 -0.30 6.45
N SER A 36 -13.68 0.90 7.05
CA SER A 36 -14.73 1.89 6.74
C SER A 36 -14.69 2.41 5.31
N THR A 37 -13.58 2.23 4.59
CA THR A 37 -13.50 2.55 3.15
C THR A 37 -14.45 1.70 2.29
N GLY A 38 -15.08 0.66 2.86
CA GLY A 38 -16.04 -0.16 2.14
C GLY A 38 -15.39 -0.79 0.91
N ASP A 39 -16.06 -0.75 -0.23
CA ASP A 39 -15.50 -1.25 -1.48
C ASP A 39 -14.86 -0.14 -2.33
N ALA A 40 -14.72 1.06 -1.77
CA ALA A 40 -14.11 2.18 -2.46
C ALA A 40 -12.66 1.87 -2.85
N LYS A 41 -12.25 2.35 -4.01
CA LYS A 41 -10.88 2.20 -4.49
C LYS A 41 -9.96 3.16 -3.76
N ILE A 42 -8.89 2.66 -3.17
CA ILE A 42 -7.87 3.48 -2.49
C ILE A 42 -6.80 3.89 -3.51
N ILE A 43 -6.62 5.20 -3.70
CA ILE A 43 -5.63 5.78 -4.62
C ILE A 43 -4.65 6.64 -3.83
N GLU A 44 -3.37 6.27 -3.88
CA GLU A 44 -2.29 7.10 -3.37
C GLU A 44 -1.98 8.21 -4.38
N ASN A 45 -2.48 9.41 -4.10
CA ASN A 45 -2.44 10.55 -5.01
C ASN A 45 -1.13 11.34 -4.94
N SER A 46 0.01 10.64 -5.03
CA SER A 46 1.32 11.27 -5.13
C SER A 46 1.61 11.67 -6.58
N PRO A 47 1.86 12.96 -6.89
CA PRO A 47 2.12 13.40 -8.26
C PRO A 47 3.50 12.98 -8.77
N ILE A 48 4.44 12.65 -7.87
CA ILE A 48 5.83 12.31 -8.19
C ILE A 48 6.09 10.80 -8.13
N ASP A 49 5.33 10.05 -7.35
CA ASP A 49 5.50 8.60 -7.23
C ASP A 49 4.61 7.86 -8.24
N LYS A 50 5.25 7.24 -9.23
CA LYS A 50 4.57 6.44 -10.28
C LYS A 50 4.48 4.95 -9.94
N TYR A 51 5.15 4.48 -8.88
CA TYR A 51 5.13 3.08 -8.49
C TYR A 51 4.15 2.84 -7.36
N TRP A 52 4.36 3.49 -6.21
CA TRP A 52 3.45 3.38 -5.07
C TRP A 52 2.20 4.22 -5.27
N GLY A 53 2.34 5.39 -5.91
CA GLY A 53 1.26 6.32 -6.22
C GLY A 53 0.73 6.23 -7.65
N CYS A 54 -0.27 7.06 -7.94
CA CYS A 54 -0.87 7.20 -9.27
C CYS A 54 -0.11 8.17 -10.19
N GLY A 55 0.86 8.92 -9.68
CA GLY A 55 1.60 9.93 -10.44
C GLY A 55 0.74 11.09 -10.94
N LYS A 56 1.39 12.15 -11.43
CA LYS A 56 0.71 13.40 -11.88
C LYS A 56 -0.43 13.20 -12.88
N LYS A 57 -0.35 12.16 -13.72
CA LYS A 57 -1.34 11.86 -14.77
C LYS A 57 -2.30 10.73 -14.41
N GLY A 58 -2.23 10.17 -13.19
CA GLY A 58 -3.03 9.01 -12.80
C GLY A 58 -2.62 7.69 -13.47
N THR A 59 -1.51 7.66 -14.21
CA THR A 59 -1.01 6.48 -14.94
C THR A 59 0.01 5.64 -14.18
N GLY A 60 0.30 6.01 -12.93
CA GLY A 60 1.14 5.26 -12.01
C GLY A 60 0.48 3.96 -11.55
N LYS A 61 1.28 3.06 -10.98
CA LYS A 61 0.85 1.70 -10.63
C LYS A 61 -0.03 1.65 -9.38
N ASN A 62 -0.05 2.69 -8.55
CA ASN A 62 -0.83 2.76 -7.31
C ASN A 62 -0.64 1.50 -6.42
N ARG A 63 0.58 0.95 -6.33
CA ARG A 63 0.82 -0.31 -5.62
C ARG A 63 0.50 -0.21 -4.14
N LEU A 64 0.67 0.96 -3.52
CA LEU A 64 0.31 1.16 -2.11
C LEU A 64 -1.19 1.00 -1.88
N GLY A 65 -2.00 1.68 -2.70
CA GLY A 65 -3.46 1.54 -2.65
C GLY A 65 -3.91 0.10 -2.90
N VAL A 66 -3.27 -0.61 -3.83
CA VAL A 66 -3.55 -2.05 -4.09
C VAL A 66 -3.25 -2.91 -2.87
N LEU A 67 -2.10 -2.72 -2.21
CA LEU A 67 -1.75 -3.48 -1.00
C LEU A 67 -2.68 -3.17 0.18
N LEU A 68 -3.12 -1.92 0.35
CA LEU A 68 -4.12 -1.54 1.35
C LEU A 68 -5.46 -2.23 1.11
N MET A 69 -5.94 -2.26 -0.14
CA MET A 69 -7.18 -2.95 -0.49
C MET A 69 -7.07 -4.48 -0.31
N ARG A 70 -5.89 -5.06 -0.61
CA ARG A 70 -5.62 -6.47 -0.29
C ARG A 70 -5.76 -6.73 1.20
N LEU A 71 -5.06 -5.97 2.05
CA LEU A 71 -5.14 -6.15 3.50
C LEU A 71 -6.56 -5.94 4.02
N ARG A 72 -7.28 -4.93 3.51
CA ARG A 72 -8.69 -4.70 3.86
C ARG A 72 -9.54 -5.94 3.64
N ASN A 73 -9.35 -6.63 2.51
CA ASN A 73 -10.09 -7.85 2.21
C ASN A 73 -9.67 -8.99 3.17
N GLU A 74 -8.38 -9.16 3.42
CA GLU A 74 -7.87 -10.16 4.39
C GLU A 74 -8.38 -9.92 5.83
N LEU A 75 -8.69 -8.68 6.22
CA LEU A 75 -9.19 -8.35 7.56
C LEU A 75 -10.71 -8.48 7.72
N ARG A 76 -11.45 -8.71 6.62
CA ARG A 76 -12.91 -8.94 6.61
C ARG A 76 -13.27 -10.42 6.72
N GLU A 77 -12.35 -11.30 6.33
CA GLU A 77 -12.45 -12.75 6.52
C GLU A 77 -12.21 -13.12 7.99
#